data_AF-A0A931XP08-F1
#
_entry.id   AF-A0A931XP08-F1
#
_cell.length_a   1.000
_cell.length_b   1.000
_cell.length_c   1.000
_cell.angle_alpha   90.00
_cell.angle_beta   90.00
_cell.angle_gamma   90.00
#
_symmetry.space_group_name_H-M   'P 1'
#
loop_
_entity.id
_entity.type
_entity.pdbx_description
1 polymer ?
#
loop_
_entity_poly.entity_id
_entity_poly.type
_entity_poly.pdbx_seq_one_letter_code
_entity_poly.pdbx_strand_id
1 'polypeptide(L)'
;EESIIGKDRNRIVKVPIRGVKEYRFVYGENVPGVGEGGGRQAQPGDVLGKDEQTAQGHRAGDQPGMDYYETEVNLEELVEIMFEDLELPYLERKNLREIEVERQYRRKGYRRKGIRVRLDKRRTARSRVKRKQATLRAGAAHPEMGRFPFHKDDLTYRHTVSEVRRESNAVVVCIMDASGSMDTMKKYLARSFFFLLYRFLCTKYQNVEIVFVAHHTEAREVTEEEFFHKGESGGTFISSGYRKALEIVQERYHPFLWNVYVFHCSDGDNFESDNTAALQAAKEITEVANLFGYGEIKPLGSGYYGGSMIQFFSQLQADNFQTVQIQKKEDIWPCFKAFLIKDRAREDAA
;
A
#
# COMPACT_ATOMS: atom_id res chain seq x y z
N GLU A 1 -5.10 -0.23 19.10
CA GLU A 1 -5.95 0.86 18.59
C GLU A 1 -5.17 1.56 17.48
N GLU A 2 -5.64 1.51 16.23
CA GLU A 2 -4.87 1.94 15.05
C GLU A 2 -5.57 3.10 14.34
N SER A 3 -5.03 4.31 14.48
CA SER A 3 -5.47 5.47 13.68
C SER A 3 -5.09 5.30 12.22
N ILE A 4 -6.00 5.65 11.31
CA ILE A 4 -5.79 5.63 9.86
C ILE A 4 -4.75 6.67 9.46
N ILE A 5 -4.82 7.85 10.05
CA ILE A 5 -4.00 9.01 9.67
C ILE A 5 -2.68 9.07 10.46
N GLY A 6 -2.65 8.56 11.69
CA GLY A 6 -1.45 8.70 12.50
C GLY A 6 -1.47 7.91 13.78
N LYS A 7 -0.72 6.81 13.78
CA LYS A 7 0.30 6.54 14.80
C LYS A 7 1.21 5.44 14.26
N ASP A 8 2.45 5.84 13.96
CA ASP A 8 3.59 5.02 13.57
C ASP A 8 3.64 4.49 12.13
N ARG A 9 4.08 5.34 11.19
CA ARG A 9 4.68 4.89 9.90
C ARG A 9 5.87 3.95 10.07
N ASN A 10 6.42 3.90 11.29
CA ASN A 10 7.58 3.09 11.68
C ASN A 10 7.21 1.94 12.63
N ARG A 11 5.94 1.52 12.67
CA ARG A 11 5.52 0.43 13.54
C ARG A 11 6.13 -0.87 13.02
N ILE A 12 7.05 -1.40 13.82
CA ILE A 12 7.73 -2.66 13.54
C ILE A 12 6.79 -3.82 13.91
N VAL A 13 6.46 -4.63 12.92
CA VAL A 13 5.69 -5.87 13.12
C VAL A 13 6.65 -7.04 13.03
N LYS A 14 6.64 -7.90 14.03
CA LYS A 14 7.43 -9.13 14.04
C LYS A 14 6.68 -10.21 13.29
N VAL A 15 7.19 -10.61 12.13
CA VAL A 15 6.61 -11.69 11.33
C VAL A 15 7.47 -12.94 11.50
N PRO A 16 6.90 -14.06 11.97
CA PRO A 16 7.63 -15.32 12.04
C PRO A 16 7.78 -15.90 10.63
N ILE A 17 9.01 -15.94 10.13
CA ILE A 17 9.30 -16.57 8.84
C ILE A 17 9.66 -18.04 9.09
N ARG A 18 9.01 -18.93 8.34
CA ARG A 18 9.39 -20.35 8.28
C ARG A 18 10.61 -20.49 7.39
N GLY A 19 11.78 -20.55 8.01
CA GLY A 19 13.01 -20.88 7.29
C GLY A 19 12.95 -22.32 6.77
N VAL A 20 13.32 -22.53 5.51
CA VAL A 20 13.61 -23.88 5.00
C VAL A 20 14.91 -24.31 5.67
N LYS A 21 14.83 -25.23 6.65
CA LYS A 21 16.03 -25.81 7.26
C LYS A 21 16.70 -26.72 6.23
N GLU A 22 18.00 -26.52 6.00
CA GLU A 22 18.81 -27.47 5.23
C GLU A 22 18.75 -28.85 5.91
N TYR A 23 18.58 -29.90 5.12
CA TYR A 23 18.60 -31.27 5.65
C TYR A 23 19.99 -31.56 6.22
N ARG A 24 20.05 -31.80 7.54
CA ARG A 24 21.26 -32.27 8.21
C ARG A 24 21.05 -33.71 8.64
N PHE A 25 22.04 -34.56 8.37
CA PHE A 25 22.08 -35.89 8.96
C PHE A 25 22.20 -35.75 10.48
N VAL A 26 21.16 -36.19 11.20
CA VAL A 26 21.20 -36.35 12.65
C VAL A 26 21.63 -37.79 12.90
N TYR A 27 22.83 -37.97 13.42
CA TYR A 27 23.27 -39.27 13.92
C TYR A 27 22.55 -39.50 15.26
N GLY A 28 21.69 -40.50 15.33
CA GLY A 28 21.13 -40.95 16.61
C GLY A 28 22.21 -41.57 17.51
N GLU A 29 21.88 -41.80 18.78
CA GLU A 29 22.68 -42.64 19.66
C GLU A 29 22.60 -44.10 19.17
N ASN A 30 23.44 -44.42 18.20
CA ASN A 30 23.57 -45.79 17.71
C ASN A 30 24.24 -46.63 18.79
N VAL A 31 23.49 -47.58 19.37
CA VAL A 31 24.11 -48.72 20.05
C VAL A 31 24.86 -49.52 19.00
N PRO A 32 26.16 -49.83 19.16
CA PRO A 32 26.90 -50.60 18.18
C PRO A 32 26.36 -52.03 18.15
N GLY A 33 25.51 -52.32 17.17
CA GLY A 33 24.96 -53.63 16.90
C GLY A 33 24.83 -53.84 15.40
N VAL A 34 25.34 -54.97 14.91
CA VAL A 34 25.12 -55.40 13.53
C VAL A 34 23.71 -55.99 13.49
N GLY A 35 22.76 -55.27 12.89
CA GLY A 35 21.42 -55.78 12.65
C GLY A 35 21.49 -56.88 11.59
N GLU A 36 21.53 -58.14 12.01
CA GLU A 36 21.33 -59.28 11.11
C GLU A 36 19.84 -59.33 10.77
N GLY A 37 19.48 -58.84 9.57
CA GLY A 37 18.13 -59.02 9.04
C GLY A 37 17.84 -60.51 8.99
N GLY A 38 16.89 -60.97 9.80
CA GLY A 38 16.58 -62.39 9.93
C GLY A 38 16.31 -63.05 8.58
N GLY A 39 17.32 -63.74 8.04
CA GLY A 39 17.24 -64.72 6.94
C GLY A 39 16.60 -64.31 5.61
N ARG A 40 16.18 -63.06 5.40
CA ARG A 40 15.57 -62.59 4.15
C ARG A 40 16.38 -61.44 3.57
N GLN A 41 16.70 -61.54 2.27
CA GLN A 41 17.33 -60.48 1.48
C GLN A 41 16.45 -59.22 1.56
N ALA A 42 16.95 -58.20 2.27
CA ALA A 42 16.30 -56.91 2.38
C ALA A 42 16.19 -56.25 1.00
N GLN A 43 15.01 -55.74 0.66
CA GLN A 43 14.78 -54.98 -0.57
C GLN A 43 14.74 -53.48 -0.29
N PRO A 44 15.10 -52.63 -1.28
CA PRO A 44 14.94 -51.19 -1.16
C PRO A 44 13.46 -50.84 -0.87
N GLY A 45 13.19 -50.34 0.34
CA GLY A 45 11.82 -50.01 0.80
C GLY A 45 11.42 -50.65 2.13
N ASP A 46 12.19 -51.60 2.65
CA ASP A 46 11.92 -52.23 3.94
C ASP A 46 12.13 -51.24 5.11
N VAL A 47 11.09 -51.06 5.93
CA VAL A 47 11.09 -50.15 7.09
C VAL A 47 11.72 -50.87 8.29
N LEU A 48 12.93 -50.43 8.69
CA LEU A 48 13.63 -50.90 9.88
C LEU A 48 13.10 -50.20 11.13
N GLY A 49 12.09 -50.79 11.75
CA GLY A 49 11.51 -50.33 13.01
C GLY A 49 10.48 -49.22 12.84
N LYS A 50 9.31 -49.41 13.46
CA LYS A 50 8.34 -48.34 13.70
C LYS A 50 8.41 -48.01 15.18
N ASP A 51 8.66 -46.75 15.53
CA ASP A 51 8.40 -46.28 16.88
C ASP A 51 6.90 -46.42 17.19
N GLU A 52 6.59 -46.98 18.35
CA GLU A 52 5.22 -47.05 18.85
C GLU A 52 4.69 -45.63 19.08
N GLN A 53 3.69 -45.23 18.29
CA GLN A 53 2.95 -44.00 18.53
C GLN A 53 2.08 -44.17 19.77
N THR A 54 2.56 -43.72 20.92
CA THR A 54 1.72 -43.51 22.10
C THR A 54 0.93 -42.20 21.93
N ALA A 55 -0.34 -42.32 21.60
CA ALA A 55 -1.30 -41.23 21.68
C ALA A 55 -1.88 -41.14 23.11
N GLN A 56 -1.47 -40.14 23.89
CA GLN A 56 -2.30 -39.37 24.84
C GLN A 56 -1.43 -38.54 25.80
N GLY A 57 -1.71 -37.24 25.87
CA GLY A 57 -1.31 -36.39 27.01
C GLY A 57 -0.61 -35.10 26.60
N HIS A 58 -1.18 -33.96 27.02
CA HIS A 58 -0.50 -32.65 27.01
C HIS A 58 0.69 -32.67 27.97
N ARG A 59 1.82 -33.21 27.51
CA ARG A 59 3.16 -32.89 28.03
C ARG A 59 3.93 -32.22 26.90
N ALA A 60 4.60 -31.11 27.21
CA ALA A 60 5.54 -30.50 26.29
C ALA A 60 6.55 -31.59 25.87
N GLY A 61 6.60 -31.90 24.58
CA GLY A 61 7.51 -32.93 24.06
C GLY A 61 8.95 -32.43 24.07
N ASP A 62 9.90 -33.32 24.36
CA ASP A 62 11.35 -33.08 24.26
C ASP A 62 11.85 -33.01 22.80
N GLN A 63 10.94 -32.88 21.83
CA GLN A 63 11.31 -32.67 20.44
C GLN A 63 11.73 -31.21 20.24
N PRO A 64 12.91 -30.93 19.63
CA PRO A 64 13.31 -29.56 19.35
C PRO A 64 12.24 -28.89 18.50
N GLY A 65 11.67 -27.81 19.04
CA GLY A 65 10.64 -27.03 18.37
C GLY A 65 11.11 -26.52 17.01
N MET A 66 10.16 -26.21 16.12
CA MET A 66 10.50 -25.50 14.90
C MET A 66 11.01 -24.10 15.27
N ASP A 67 12.28 -23.81 15.00
CA ASP A 67 12.83 -22.47 15.13
C ASP A 67 12.18 -21.57 14.09
N TYR A 68 11.40 -20.59 14.55
CA TYR A 68 10.87 -19.51 13.72
C TYR A 68 11.82 -18.33 13.83
N TYR A 69 12.27 -17.81 12.68
CA TYR A 69 13.05 -16.58 12.66
C TYR A 69 12.07 -15.40 12.65
N GLU A 70 12.05 -14.61 13.71
CA GLU A 70 11.30 -13.35 13.75
C GLU A 70 12.08 -12.30 12.94
N THR A 71 11.50 -11.81 11.85
CA THR A 71 12.02 -10.63 11.16
C THR A 71 11.16 -9.43 11.51
N GLU A 72 11.82 -8.31 11.76
CA GLU A 72 11.20 -7.01 12.00
C GLU A 72 10.91 -6.36 10.64
N VAL A 73 9.64 -6.33 10.24
CA VAL A 73 9.20 -5.70 8.99
C VAL A 73 8.41 -4.45 9.33
N ASN A 74 8.63 -3.35 8.61
CA ASN A 74 7.82 -2.15 8.79
C ASN A 74 6.41 -2.37 8.23
N LEU A 75 5.38 -1.76 8.82
CA LEU A 75 4.01 -1.88 8.34
C LEU A 75 3.86 -1.46 6.87
N GLU A 76 4.60 -0.44 6.43
CA GLU A 76 4.60 -0.01 5.03
C GLU A 76 5.19 -1.06 4.08
N GLU A 77 6.29 -1.70 4.47
CA GLU A 77 6.95 -2.77 3.70
C GLU A 77 6.06 -4.03 3.67
N LEU A 78 5.42 -4.38 4.79
CA LEU A 78 4.46 -5.47 4.83
C LEU A 78 3.29 -5.22 3.89
N VAL A 79 2.74 -4.01 3.88
CA VAL A 79 1.64 -3.63 3.00
C VAL A 79 2.07 -3.62 1.53
N GLU A 80 3.28 -3.15 1.21
CA GLU A 80 3.85 -3.22 -0.14
C GLU A 80 4.02 -4.66 -0.63
N ILE A 81 4.60 -5.54 0.19
CA ILE A 81 4.73 -6.98 -0.12
C ILE A 81 3.36 -7.59 -0.35
N MET A 82 2.39 -7.29 0.53
CA MET A 82 1.02 -7.78 0.36
C MET A 82 0.40 -7.29 -0.94
N PHE A 83 0.65 -6.05 -1.38
CA PHE A 83 0.11 -5.52 -2.63
C PHE A 83 0.82 -6.03 -3.89
N GLU A 84 2.11 -6.35 -3.80
CA GLU A 84 2.87 -6.97 -4.89
C GLU A 84 2.28 -8.33 -5.28
N ASP A 85 1.84 -9.11 -4.29
CA ASP A 85 1.18 -10.40 -4.49
C ASP A 85 -0.21 -10.32 -5.16
N LEU A 86 -0.89 -9.16 -5.20
CA LEU A 86 -2.25 -9.07 -5.75
C LEU A 86 -2.37 -8.85 -7.25
N GLU A 87 -1.27 -8.57 -7.96
CA GLU A 87 -1.33 -8.15 -9.36
C GLU A 87 -2.36 -7.00 -9.57
N LEU A 88 -2.34 -6.00 -8.68
CA LEU A 88 -3.29 -4.89 -8.77
C LEU A 88 -3.05 -4.08 -10.05
N PRO A 89 -4.12 -3.59 -10.71
CA PRO A 89 -3.99 -2.80 -11.93
C PRO A 89 -3.17 -1.53 -11.67
N TYR A 90 -2.47 -1.07 -12.70
CA TYR A 90 -1.81 0.23 -12.67
C TYR A 90 -2.89 1.31 -12.68
N LEU A 91 -3.12 1.96 -11.54
CA LEU A 91 -3.95 3.16 -11.50
C LEU A 91 -3.32 4.24 -12.38
N GLU A 92 -4.10 4.77 -13.32
CA GLU A 92 -3.61 5.86 -14.16
C GLU A 92 -3.48 7.14 -13.33
N ARG A 93 -2.35 7.80 -13.52
CA ARG A 93 -2.10 9.12 -12.95
C ARG A 93 -2.65 10.13 -13.94
N LYS A 94 -3.67 10.89 -13.56
CA LYS A 94 -4.14 12.03 -14.38
C LYS A 94 -2.94 12.82 -14.91
N ASN A 95 -2.95 13.03 -16.23
CA ASN A 95 -1.93 13.78 -16.94
C ASN A 95 -1.93 15.22 -16.42
N LEU A 96 -0.97 15.52 -15.55
CA LEU A 96 -0.72 16.89 -15.12
C LEU A 96 -0.46 17.74 -16.37
N ARG A 97 -1.35 18.70 -16.66
CA ARG A 97 -0.83 19.98 -17.14
C ARG A 97 -0.13 20.64 -15.95
N GLU A 98 1.19 20.52 -15.99
CA GLU A 98 2.18 21.44 -15.44
C GLU A 98 1.86 22.06 -14.06
N ILE A 99 2.11 21.30 -13.00
CA ILE A 99 2.85 21.90 -11.89
C ILE A 99 4.19 21.19 -11.86
N GLU A 100 5.15 21.72 -12.62
CA GLU A 100 6.53 21.26 -12.59
C GLU A 100 7.11 21.61 -11.22
N VAL A 101 6.93 20.75 -10.23
CA VAL A 101 7.66 20.87 -8.97
C VAL A 101 9.09 20.41 -9.25
N GLU A 102 9.97 21.36 -9.61
CA GLU A 102 11.41 21.12 -9.69
C GLU A 102 11.97 20.81 -8.29
N ARG A 103 11.91 19.56 -7.83
CA ARG A 103 12.40 19.25 -6.47
C ARG A 103 13.48 18.21 -6.31
N GLN A 104 13.96 17.55 -7.36
CA GLN A 104 15.06 16.60 -7.18
C GLN A 104 16.23 16.82 -8.13
N TYR A 105 17.30 17.33 -7.53
CA TYR A 105 18.64 17.40 -8.08
C TYR A 105 19.26 16.01 -8.15
N ARG A 106 19.09 15.29 -9.27
CA ARG A 106 19.75 13.99 -9.45
C ARG A 106 21.18 14.16 -9.92
N ARG A 107 22.12 13.48 -9.25
CA ARG A 107 23.53 13.48 -9.62
C ARG A 107 23.76 12.64 -10.88
N LYS A 108 23.90 13.29 -12.03
CA LYS A 108 24.15 12.68 -13.34
C LYS A 108 25.66 12.62 -13.67
N GLY A 109 26.49 12.31 -12.67
CA GLY A 109 27.93 12.11 -12.83
C GLY A 109 28.80 13.35 -12.65
N TYR A 110 29.75 13.57 -13.57
CA TYR A 110 30.77 14.61 -13.47
C TYR A 110 30.98 15.35 -14.80
N ARG A 111 31.34 16.63 -14.73
CA ARG A 111 31.69 17.49 -15.88
C ARG A 111 33.00 18.24 -15.63
N ARG A 112 33.73 18.59 -16.69
CA ARG A 112 34.99 19.38 -16.57
C ARG A 112 34.77 20.87 -16.28
N LYS A 113 33.56 21.37 -16.53
CA LYS A 113 33.17 22.76 -16.28
C LYS A 113 31.90 22.80 -15.42
N GLY A 114 31.83 23.74 -14.49
CA GLY A 114 30.70 23.90 -13.58
C GLY A 114 30.92 24.99 -12.53
N ILE A 115 29.92 25.18 -11.66
CA ILE A 115 29.95 26.17 -10.58
C ILE A 115 30.92 25.70 -9.48
N ARG A 116 31.71 26.61 -8.91
CA ARG A 116 32.74 26.30 -7.88
C ARG A 116 32.22 25.50 -6.69
N VAL A 117 30.98 25.72 -6.27
CA VAL A 117 30.32 24.97 -5.17
C VAL A 117 30.23 23.47 -5.46
N ARG A 118 30.09 23.08 -6.74
CA ARG A 118 29.98 21.67 -7.16
C ARG A 118 31.35 21.03 -7.48
N LEU A 119 32.49 21.69 -7.21
CA LEU A 119 33.81 21.16 -7.50
C LEU A 119 34.13 19.93 -6.64
N ASP A 120 34.43 18.80 -7.28
CA ASP A 120 34.93 17.60 -6.60
C ASP A 120 36.45 17.72 -6.41
N LYS A 121 36.85 18.18 -5.22
CA LYS A 121 38.25 18.41 -4.85
C LYS A 121 39.12 17.15 -5.02
N ARG A 122 38.60 15.98 -4.64
CA ARG A 122 39.34 14.71 -4.67
C ARG A 122 39.61 14.26 -6.11
N ARG A 123 38.60 14.30 -6.98
CA ARG A 123 38.79 13.93 -8.39
C ARG A 123 39.65 14.95 -9.12
N THR A 124 39.49 16.22 -8.83
CA THR A 124 40.33 17.29 -9.39
C THR A 124 41.82 17.10 -9.05
N ALA A 125 42.12 16.80 -7.78
CA ALA A 125 43.48 16.45 -7.35
C ALA A 125 44.02 15.20 -8.06
N ARG A 126 43.18 14.17 -8.24
CA ARG A 126 43.57 12.95 -8.96
C ARG A 126 43.88 13.21 -10.43
N SER A 127 43.08 14.03 -11.12
CA SER A 127 43.34 14.43 -12.52
C SER A 127 44.66 15.19 -12.65
N ARG A 128 44.96 16.10 -11.70
CA ARG A 128 46.26 16.79 -11.65
C ARG A 128 47.44 15.82 -11.54
N VAL A 129 47.35 14.83 -10.64
CA VAL A 129 48.42 13.84 -10.45
C VAL A 129 48.59 12.97 -11.70
N LYS A 130 47.48 12.55 -12.33
CA LYS A 130 47.54 11.82 -13.60
C LYS A 130 48.23 12.64 -14.69
N ARG A 131 47.89 13.93 -14.82
CA ARG A 131 48.54 14.83 -15.77
C ARG A 131 50.03 14.97 -15.48
N LYS A 132 50.41 15.18 -14.21
CA LYS A 132 51.83 15.21 -13.80
C LYS A 132 52.56 13.95 -14.25
N GLN A 133 52.00 12.77 -13.98
CA GLN A 133 52.62 11.50 -14.37
C GLN A 133 52.69 11.30 -15.89
N ALA A 134 51.67 11.75 -16.63
CA ALA A 134 51.68 11.70 -18.10
C ALA A 134 52.75 12.62 -18.69
N THR A 135 52.91 13.84 -18.16
CA THR A 135 53.96 14.79 -18.57
C THR A 135 55.35 14.22 -18.32
N LEU A 136 55.57 13.55 -17.17
CA LEU A 136 56.83 12.86 -16.86
C LEU A 136 57.15 11.76 -17.88
N ARG A 137 56.14 10.96 -18.25
CA ARG A 137 56.31 9.86 -19.22
C ARG A 137 56.58 10.35 -20.65
N ALA A 138 56.04 11.52 -21.01
CA ALA A 138 56.21 12.11 -22.34
C ALA A 138 57.57 12.79 -22.55
N GLY A 139 58.49 12.72 -21.58
CA GLY A 139 59.84 13.30 -21.71
C GLY A 139 59.89 14.83 -21.67
N ALA A 140 58.78 15.49 -21.33
CA ALA A 140 58.76 16.94 -21.20
C ALA A 140 59.56 17.36 -19.95
N ALA A 141 60.50 18.29 -20.12
CA ALA A 141 61.36 18.80 -19.07
C ALA A 141 60.53 19.24 -17.86
N HIS A 142 60.91 18.73 -16.69
CA HIS A 142 60.30 19.10 -15.42
C HIS A 142 60.58 20.60 -15.18
N PRO A 143 59.61 21.44 -14.82
CA PRO A 143 59.94 22.68 -14.12
C PRO A 143 60.61 22.24 -12.81
N GLU A 144 61.91 22.52 -12.69
CA GLU A 144 62.71 22.23 -11.52
C GLU A 144 62.05 22.78 -10.26
N MET A 145 61.96 21.95 -9.22
CA MET A 145 61.53 22.31 -7.85
C MET A 145 60.28 23.20 -7.70
N GLY A 146 59.38 23.21 -8.70
CA GLY A 146 58.16 24.00 -8.68
C GLY A 146 56.91 23.19 -8.30
N ARG A 147 55.95 23.83 -7.62
CA ARG A 147 54.58 23.29 -7.47
C ARG A 147 53.98 23.09 -8.87
N PHE A 148 53.53 21.88 -9.19
CA PHE A 148 52.76 21.61 -10.42
C PHE A 148 51.34 22.19 -10.28
N PRO A 149 51.00 23.29 -10.97
CA PRO A 149 49.72 23.99 -10.75
C PRO A 149 48.54 23.19 -11.33
N PHE A 150 47.33 23.45 -10.83
CA PHE A 150 46.10 22.93 -11.42
C PHE A 150 45.85 23.58 -12.78
N HIS A 151 45.49 22.77 -13.78
CA HIS A 151 45.04 23.25 -15.08
C HIS A 151 43.50 23.24 -15.15
N LYS A 152 42.91 24.04 -16.06
CA LYS A 152 41.44 24.06 -16.26
C LYS A 152 40.88 22.67 -16.59
N ASP A 153 41.67 21.82 -17.25
CA ASP A 153 41.27 20.45 -17.61
C ASP A 153 41.32 19.46 -16.45
N ASP A 154 42.01 19.79 -15.36
CA ASP A 154 42.02 18.96 -14.15
C ASP A 154 40.72 19.11 -13.36
N LEU A 155 40.03 20.25 -13.51
CA LEU A 155 38.84 20.60 -12.73
C LEU A 155 37.70 19.64 -13.06
N THR A 156 37.14 19.03 -12.03
CA THR A 156 36.02 18.09 -12.16
C THR A 156 34.90 18.52 -11.22
N TYR A 157 33.72 18.75 -11.78
CA TYR A 157 32.52 19.22 -11.09
C TYR A 157 31.48 18.11 -11.03
N ARG A 158 30.75 18.03 -9.92
CA ARG A 158 29.58 17.17 -9.77
C ARG A 158 28.48 17.72 -10.65
N HIS A 159 28.04 16.89 -11.59
CA HIS A 159 26.96 17.23 -12.48
C HIS A 159 25.64 16.79 -11.86
N THR A 160 24.73 17.75 -11.76
CA THR A 160 23.40 17.55 -11.22
C THR A 160 22.43 18.14 -12.23
N VAL A 161 21.41 17.37 -12.58
CA VAL A 161 20.33 17.78 -13.48
C VAL A 161 19.06 17.85 -12.66
N SER A 162 18.22 18.85 -12.92
CA SER A 162 16.85 18.86 -12.43
C SER A 162 16.09 17.74 -13.16
N GLU A 163 15.62 16.76 -12.40
CA GLU A 163 14.69 15.76 -12.93
C GLU A 163 13.28 16.27 -12.61
N VAL A 164 12.51 16.55 -13.66
CA VAL A 164 11.09 16.87 -13.50
C VAL A 164 10.38 15.58 -13.14
N ARG A 165 10.06 15.40 -11.86
CA ARG A 165 9.19 14.32 -11.40
C ARG A 165 7.76 14.85 -11.39
N ARG A 166 6.89 14.13 -12.09
CA ARG A 166 5.45 14.40 -12.11
C ARG A 166 4.88 13.93 -10.77
N GLU A 167 4.41 14.87 -9.95
CA GLU A 167 3.76 14.57 -8.67
C GLU A 167 2.25 14.44 -8.91
N SER A 168 1.68 13.27 -8.61
CA SER A 168 0.25 13.03 -8.77
C SER A 168 -0.45 13.19 -7.43
N ASN A 169 -1.54 13.95 -7.42
CA ASN A 169 -2.39 14.15 -6.24
C ASN A 169 -3.57 13.19 -6.27
N ALA A 170 -3.96 12.68 -5.10
CA ALA A 170 -5.16 11.89 -4.92
C ALA A 170 -5.89 12.29 -3.64
N VAL A 171 -7.20 12.23 -3.65
CA VAL A 171 -8.05 12.42 -2.47
C VAL A 171 -8.92 11.18 -2.28
N VAL A 172 -9.02 10.74 -1.02
CA VAL A 172 -9.93 9.67 -0.59
C VAL A 172 -11.07 10.30 0.19
N VAL A 173 -12.29 10.19 -0.34
CA VAL A 173 -13.50 10.59 0.37
C VAL A 173 -14.13 9.35 0.97
N CYS A 174 -13.99 9.21 2.28
CA CYS A 174 -14.54 8.14 3.08
C CYS A 174 -15.92 8.57 3.61
N ILE A 175 -16.96 7.92 3.12
CA ILE A 175 -18.34 8.18 3.55
C ILE A 175 -18.78 7.02 4.44
N MET A 176 -19.36 7.30 5.61
CA MET A 176 -19.91 6.26 6.47
C MET A 176 -21.18 6.74 7.14
N ASP A 177 -22.13 5.81 7.28
CA ASP A 177 -23.33 6.04 8.08
C ASP A 177 -22.99 6.11 9.57
N ALA A 178 -23.49 7.14 10.26
CA ALA A 178 -23.35 7.31 11.71
C ALA A 178 -24.53 6.72 12.51
N SER A 179 -25.46 6.03 11.85
CA SER A 179 -26.66 5.44 12.41
C SER A 179 -26.40 4.50 13.59
N GLY A 180 -27.45 4.32 14.40
CA GLY A 180 -27.41 3.46 15.59
C GLY A 180 -27.19 1.97 15.28
N SER A 181 -27.40 1.54 14.03
CA SER A 181 -27.20 0.16 13.59
C SER A 181 -25.75 -0.15 13.23
N MET A 182 -24.87 0.85 13.17
CA MET A 182 -23.43 0.70 12.94
C MET A 182 -22.68 0.31 14.22
N ASP A 183 -22.72 -1.00 14.53
CA ASP A 183 -22.00 -1.59 15.66
C ASP A 183 -20.47 -1.47 15.55
N THR A 184 -19.78 -1.65 16.67
CA THR A 184 -18.30 -1.65 16.77
C THR A 184 -17.64 -2.58 15.75
N MET A 185 -18.23 -3.76 15.47
CA MET A 185 -17.70 -4.67 14.47
C MET A 185 -17.83 -4.11 13.05
N LYS A 186 -18.98 -3.52 12.69
CA LYS A 186 -19.18 -2.92 11.36
C LYS A 186 -18.25 -1.73 11.14
N LYS A 187 -18.12 -0.87 12.15
CA LYS A 187 -17.16 0.25 12.15
C LYS A 187 -15.71 -0.22 12.03
N TYR A 188 -15.35 -1.34 12.68
CA TYR A 188 -14.02 -1.95 12.53
C TYR A 188 -13.76 -2.41 11.09
N LEU A 189 -14.71 -3.12 10.46
CA LEU A 189 -14.57 -3.56 9.07
C LEU A 189 -14.44 -2.38 8.10
N ALA A 190 -15.27 -1.34 8.29
CA ALA A 190 -15.18 -0.11 7.52
C ALA A 190 -13.82 0.57 7.69
N ARG A 191 -13.34 0.72 8.93
CA ARG A 191 -12.04 1.31 9.26
C ARG A 191 -10.90 0.56 8.58
N SER A 192 -10.90 -0.77 8.64
CA SER A 192 -9.89 -1.60 7.99
C SER A 192 -9.89 -1.41 6.48
N PHE A 193 -11.05 -1.30 5.84
CA PHE A 193 -11.12 -1.04 4.40
C PHE A 193 -10.59 0.35 4.04
N PHE A 194 -11.03 1.40 4.74
CA PHE A 194 -10.55 2.76 4.53
C PHE A 194 -9.04 2.88 4.74
N PHE A 195 -8.51 2.18 5.75
CA PHE A 195 -7.08 2.11 6.00
C PHE A 195 -6.31 1.50 4.83
N LEU A 196 -6.77 0.35 4.32
CA LEU A 196 -6.13 -0.31 3.18
C LEU A 196 -6.20 0.56 1.92
N LEU A 197 -7.34 1.20 1.66
CA LEU A 197 -7.50 2.10 0.52
C LEU A 197 -6.56 3.30 0.60
N TYR A 198 -6.51 3.98 1.74
CA TYR A 198 -5.60 5.09 1.95
C TYR A 198 -4.13 4.66 1.78
N ARG A 199 -3.74 3.53 2.38
CA ARG A 199 -2.38 3.01 2.27
C ARG A 199 -2.03 2.62 0.84
N PHE A 200 -2.93 1.97 0.12
CA PHE A 200 -2.72 1.66 -1.28
C PHE A 200 -2.47 2.92 -2.10
N LEU A 201 -3.27 3.96 -1.91
CA LEU A 201 -3.07 5.21 -2.64
C LEU A 201 -1.77 5.91 -2.24
N CYS A 202 -1.33 5.83 -0.98
CA CYS A 202 -0.01 6.33 -0.57
C CYS A 202 1.15 5.60 -1.26
N THR A 203 0.99 4.33 -1.67
CA THR A 203 2.02 3.64 -2.48
C THR A 203 2.05 4.14 -3.94
N LYS A 204 0.92 4.65 -4.45
CA LYS A 204 0.76 5.05 -5.86
C LYS A 204 0.94 6.55 -6.10
N TYR A 205 0.54 7.39 -5.15
CA TYR A 205 0.50 8.85 -5.22
C TYR A 205 1.39 9.46 -4.14
N GLN A 206 2.05 10.58 -4.44
CA GLN A 206 2.94 11.24 -3.49
C GLN A 206 2.17 12.10 -2.49
N ASN A 207 1.10 12.74 -2.95
CA ASN A 207 0.23 13.56 -2.13
C ASN A 207 -1.15 12.92 -2.08
N VAL A 208 -1.51 12.39 -0.92
CA VAL A 208 -2.80 11.75 -0.66
C VAL A 208 -3.47 12.48 0.48
N GLU A 209 -4.64 13.06 0.20
CA GLU A 209 -5.51 13.64 1.22
C GLU A 209 -6.67 12.68 1.52
N ILE A 210 -7.18 12.76 2.74
CA ILE A 210 -8.30 11.94 3.19
C ILE A 210 -9.35 12.87 3.83
N VAL A 211 -10.60 12.65 3.45
CA VAL A 211 -11.76 13.38 3.93
C VAL A 211 -12.74 12.36 4.50
N PHE A 212 -13.27 12.64 5.69
CA PHE A 212 -14.30 11.82 6.30
C PHE A 212 -15.64 12.55 6.28
N VAL A 213 -16.66 11.89 5.73
CA VAL A 213 -18.03 12.39 5.67
C VAL A 213 -18.92 11.43 6.43
N ALA A 214 -19.38 11.87 7.60
CA ALA A 214 -20.41 11.16 8.35
C ALA A 214 -21.78 11.65 7.89
N HIS A 215 -22.70 10.73 7.62
CA HIS A 215 -24.07 11.07 7.25
C HIS A 215 -25.08 10.41 8.17
N HIS A 216 -26.20 11.11 8.35
CA HIS A 216 -27.42 10.66 8.98
C HIS A 216 -28.59 11.31 8.21
N THR A 217 -29.43 12.12 8.83
CA THR A 217 -30.40 12.98 8.12
C THR A 217 -29.71 14.13 7.37
N GLU A 218 -28.69 14.72 7.99
CA GLU A 218 -27.76 15.68 7.37
C GLU A 218 -26.35 15.09 7.28
N ALA A 219 -25.50 15.63 6.40
CA ALA A 219 -24.12 15.16 6.28
C ALA A 219 -23.15 16.26 6.65
N ARG A 220 -22.05 15.87 7.30
CA ARG A 220 -20.98 16.78 7.72
C ARG A 220 -19.61 16.16 7.53
N GLU A 221 -18.64 17.01 7.24
CA GLU A 221 -17.24 16.65 7.32
C GLU A 221 -16.85 16.52 8.80
N VAL A 222 -16.18 15.44 9.13
CA VAL A 222 -15.78 15.12 10.50
C VAL A 222 -14.31 14.75 10.57
N THR A 223 -13.76 14.77 11.78
CA THR A 223 -12.41 14.25 12.02
C THR A 223 -12.40 12.71 12.05
N GLU A 224 -11.21 12.09 11.94
CA GLU A 224 -11.08 10.63 12.04
C GLU A 224 -11.68 10.08 13.34
N GLU A 225 -11.43 10.78 14.46
CA GLU A 225 -11.89 10.38 15.77
C GLU A 225 -13.42 10.41 15.83
N GLU A 226 -14.03 11.50 15.40
CA GLU A 226 -15.49 11.62 15.34
C GLU A 226 -16.09 10.59 14.38
N PHE A 227 -15.44 10.32 13.25
CA PHE A 227 -15.93 9.37 12.25
C PHE A 227 -16.08 7.95 12.82
N PHE A 228 -15.11 7.46 13.60
CA PHE A 228 -15.15 6.09 14.14
C PHE A 228 -15.77 5.98 15.54
N HIS A 229 -15.74 7.04 16.35
CA HIS A 229 -16.15 6.98 17.75
C HIS A 229 -17.50 7.63 18.03
N LYS A 230 -17.97 8.54 17.17
CA LYS A 230 -19.28 9.16 17.34
C LYS A 230 -20.38 8.21 16.86
N GLY A 231 -21.43 8.06 17.66
CA GLY A 231 -22.66 7.38 17.29
C GLY A 231 -23.81 8.36 17.47
N GLU A 232 -24.59 8.57 16.42
CA GLU A 232 -25.76 9.43 16.46
C GLU A 232 -27.01 8.60 16.15
N SER A 233 -28.01 8.68 17.02
CA SER A 233 -29.30 8.06 16.75
C SER A 233 -30.11 8.97 15.84
N GLY A 234 -30.22 8.59 14.57
CA GLY A 234 -30.96 9.32 13.55
C GLY A 234 -31.37 8.40 12.41
N GLY A 235 -32.20 8.92 11.50
CA GLY A 235 -32.48 8.25 10.25
C GLY A 235 -31.30 8.34 9.27
N THR A 236 -31.21 7.40 8.33
CA THR A 236 -30.14 7.34 7.33
C THR A 236 -30.63 7.88 5.98
N PHE A 237 -30.11 9.03 5.55
CA PHE A 237 -30.29 9.55 4.18
C PHE A 237 -28.96 9.55 3.44
N ILE A 238 -28.74 8.52 2.63
CA ILE A 238 -27.49 8.35 1.85
C ILE A 238 -27.25 9.54 0.91
N SER A 239 -28.32 10.12 0.35
CA SER A 239 -28.17 11.27 -0.55
C SER A 239 -27.54 12.49 0.13
N SER A 240 -27.71 12.64 1.44
CA SER A 240 -27.08 13.73 2.20
C SER A 240 -25.55 13.60 2.16
N GLY A 241 -25.04 12.39 2.42
CA GLY A 241 -23.61 12.07 2.38
C GLY A 241 -23.00 12.30 1.00
N TYR A 242 -23.69 11.85 -0.06
CA TYR A 242 -23.21 12.01 -1.43
C TYR A 242 -23.17 13.48 -1.87
N ARG A 243 -24.19 14.26 -1.53
CA ARG A 243 -24.19 15.71 -1.81
C ARG A 243 -23.05 16.42 -1.09
N LYS A 244 -22.79 16.08 0.17
CA LYS A 244 -21.69 16.69 0.93
C LYS A 244 -20.33 16.31 0.35
N ALA A 245 -20.17 15.07 -0.10
CA ALA A 245 -18.96 14.64 -0.81
C ALA A 245 -18.76 15.42 -2.11
N LEU A 246 -19.81 15.61 -2.91
CA LEU A 246 -19.76 16.41 -4.14
C LEU A 246 -19.38 17.86 -3.88
N GLU A 247 -20.00 18.48 -2.86
CA GLU A 247 -19.69 19.86 -2.44
C GLU A 247 -18.20 20.00 -2.10
N ILE A 248 -17.68 19.10 -1.26
CA ILE A 248 -16.27 19.09 -0.86
C ILE A 248 -15.33 18.93 -2.07
N VAL A 249 -15.66 18.01 -2.98
CA VAL A 249 -14.84 17.76 -4.17
C VAL A 249 -14.85 18.97 -5.10
N GLN A 250 -16.00 19.60 -5.31
CA GLN A 250 -16.11 20.79 -6.15
C GLN A 250 -15.38 22.00 -5.57
N GLU A 251 -15.39 22.18 -4.25
CA GLU A 251 -14.76 23.32 -3.58
C GLU A 251 -13.24 23.18 -3.45
N ARG A 252 -12.74 21.98 -3.09
CA ARG A 252 -11.32 21.76 -2.78
C ARG A 252 -10.53 21.00 -3.84
N TYR A 253 -11.17 20.12 -4.61
CA TYR A 253 -10.48 19.10 -5.41
C TYR A 253 -10.87 19.16 -6.88
N HIS A 254 -10.28 20.10 -7.61
CA HIS A 254 -10.56 20.26 -9.04
C HIS A 254 -10.30 18.94 -9.81
N PRO A 255 -11.30 18.38 -10.55
CA PRO A 255 -11.22 17.04 -11.14
C PRO A 255 -10.11 16.86 -12.18
N PHE A 256 -9.54 17.94 -12.71
CA PHE A 256 -8.39 17.88 -13.62
C PHE A 256 -7.05 17.70 -12.90
N LEU A 257 -6.93 18.14 -11.64
CA LEU A 257 -5.68 18.15 -10.88
C LEU A 257 -5.59 17.02 -9.86
N TRP A 258 -6.74 16.53 -9.39
CA TRP A 258 -6.84 15.52 -8.34
C TRP A 258 -7.48 14.24 -8.87
N ASN A 259 -6.91 13.09 -8.46
CA ASN A 259 -7.58 11.80 -8.60
C ASN A 259 -8.52 11.62 -7.42
N VAL A 260 -9.81 11.44 -7.68
CA VAL A 260 -10.84 11.43 -6.64
C VAL A 260 -11.34 10.00 -6.47
N TYR A 261 -11.12 9.44 -5.29
CA TYR A 261 -11.57 8.10 -4.89
C TYR A 261 -12.64 8.25 -3.83
N VAL A 262 -13.86 7.81 -4.12
CA VAL A 262 -14.98 7.90 -3.17
C VAL A 262 -15.36 6.49 -2.75
N PHE A 263 -15.41 6.23 -1.45
CA PHE A 263 -15.86 4.96 -0.91
C PHE A 263 -16.88 5.18 0.20
N HIS A 264 -18.04 4.56 0.06
CA HIS A 264 -19.12 4.62 1.04
C HIS A 264 -19.30 3.27 1.73
N CYS A 265 -19.22 3.25 3.06
CA CYS A 265 -19.57 2.11 3.90
C CYS A 265 -20.92 2.36 4.59
N SER A 266 -21.87 1.45 4.39
CA SER A 266 -23.17 1.44 5.08
C SER A 266 -23.54 0.01 5.44
N ASP A 267 -24.46 -0.18 6.37
CA ASP A 267 -25.06 -1.48 6.65
C ASP A 267 -26.27 -1.81 5.75
N GLY A 268 -26.60 -0.93 4.82
CA GLY A 268 -27.60 -1.15 3.78
C GLY A 268 -28.98 -0.59 4.07
N ASP A 269 -29.13 0.22 5.13
CA ASP A 269 -30.39 0.89 5.45
C ASP A 269 -30.46 2.29 4.83
N ASN A 270 -31.60 2.61 4.21
CA ASN A 270 -31.91 3.94 3.68
C ASN A 270 -33.42 4.14 3.69
N PHE A 271 -33.88 5.39 3.81
CA PHE A 271 -35.29 5.69 3.63
C PHE A 271 -35.70 5.58 2.16
N GLU A 272 -36.84 4.95 1.90
CA GLU A 272 -37.35 4.77 0.53
C GLU A 272 -37.55 6.09 -0.22
N SER A 273 -37.94 7.16 0.49
CA SER A 273 -38.08 8.50 -0.08
C SER A 273 -36.75 9.09 -0.57
N ASP A 274 -35.62 8.63 -0.02
CA ASP A 274 -34.28 9.11 -0.35
C ASP A 274 -33.63 8.34 -1.50
N ASN A 275 -34.10 7.13 -1.81
CA ASN A 275 -33.49 6.24 -2.81
C ASN A 275 -33.28 6.92 -4.17
N THR A 276 -34.27 7.64 -4.68
CA THR A 276 -34.17 8.33 -5.97
C THR A 276 -33.10 9.43 -5.96
N ALA A 277 -33.05 10.22 -4.88
CA ALA A 277 -32.05 11.25 -4.66
C ALA A 277 -30.64 10.67 -4.49
N ALA A 278 -30.50 9.55 -3.77
CA ALA A 278 -29.24 8.86 -3.58
C ALA A 278 -28.69 8.32 -4.90
N LEU A 279 -29.54 7.76 -5.76
CA LEU A 279 -29.13 7.29 -7.08
C LEU A 279 -28.67 8.44 -7.98
N GLN A 280 -29.37 9.57 -7.95
CA GLN A 280 -28.97 10.75 -8.72
C GLN A 280 -27.63 11.31 -8.25
N ALA A 281 -27.44 11.49 -6.93
CA ALA A 281 -26.18 11.95 -6.38
C ALA A 281 -25.03 10.96 -6.63
N ALA A 282 -25.32 9.65 -6.62
CA ALA A 282 -24.35 8.62 -6.99
C ALA A 282 -23.89 8.76 -8.46
N LYS A 283 -24.82 9.05 -9.39
CA LYS A 283 -24.48 9.34 -10.80
C LYS A 283 -23.54 10.53 -10.90
N GLU A 284 -23.85 11.62 -10.22
CA GLU A 284 -23.00 12.82 -10.21
C GLU A 284 -21.60 12.51 -9.64
N ILE A 285 -21.50 11.68 -8.58
CA ILE A 285 -20.20 11.24 -8.07
C ILE A 285 -19.43 10.46 -9.13
N THR A 286 -20.07 9.55 -9.88
CA THR A 286 -19.38 8.79 -10.93
C THR A 286 -18.87 9.64 -12.09
N GLU A 287 -19.41 10.84 -12.31
CA GLU A 287 -18.91 11.76 -13.34
C GLU A 287 -17.63 12.48 -12.92
N VAL A 288 -17.47 12.72 -11.61
CA VAL A 288 -16.36 13.49 -11.03
C VAL A 288 -15.25 12.59 -10.49
N ALA A 289 -15.60 11.44 -9.92
CA ALA A 289 -14.68 10.50 -9.31
C ALA A 289 -13.98 9.62 -10.35
N ASN A 290 -12.72 9.29 -10.08
CA ASN A 290 -11.99 8.26 -10.82
C ASN A 290 -12.58 6.88 -10.54
N LEU A 291 -12.94 6.65 -9.28
CA LEU A 291 -13.53 5.40 -8.80
C LEU A 291 -14.48 5.70 -7.66
N PHE A 292 -15.69 5.13 -7.74
CA PHE A 292 -16.71 5.20 -6.70
C PHE A 292 -17.10 3.80 -6.25
N GLY A 293 -17.11 3.58 -4.95
CA GLY A 293 -17.46 2.28 -4.37
C GLY A 293 -18.50 2.38 -3.29
N TYR A 294 -19.39 1.39 -3.28
CA TYR A 294 -20.38 1.20 -2.22
C TYR A 294 -20.14 -0.15 -1.54
N GLY A 295 -19.76 -0.11 -0.27
CA GLY A 295 -19.56 -1.26 0.60
C GLY A 295 -20.72 -1.46 1.55
N GLU A 296 -21.45 -2.56 1.40
CA GLU A 296 -22.51 -2.97 2.33
C GLU A 296 -21.94 -3.93 3.39
N ILE A 297 -21.99 -3.55 4.66
CA ILE A 297 -21.44 -4.31 5.78
C ILE A 297 -22.56 -5.06 6.49
N LYS A 298 -22.69 -6.35 6.17
CA LYS A 298 -23.70 -7.25 6.74
C LYS A 298 -23.06 -8.51 7.32
N PRO A 299 -22.67 -8.50 8.61
CA PRO A 299 -22.10 -9.67 9.26
C PRO A 299 -23.08 -10.86 9.29
N LEU A 300 -22.58 -12.08 9.17
CA LEU A 300 -23.42 -13.28 9.30
C LEU A 300 -24.17 -13.27 10.65
N GLY A 301 -25.51 -13.36 10.59
CA GLY A 301 -26.38 -13.33 11.76
C GLY A 301 -27.06 -12.00 12.05
N SER A 302 -26.69 -10.91 11.35
CA SER A 302 -27.50 -9.68 11.34
C SER A 302 -28.74 -9.91 10.47
N GLY A 303 -29.76 -10.52 11.07
CA GLY A 303 -31.03 -10.78 10.41
C GLY A 303 -31.71 -9.46 10.04
N TYR A 304 -31.55 -9.01 8.81
CA TYR A 304 -32.43 -8.03 8.19
C TYR A 304 -32.78 -8.48 6.78
N TYR A 305 -34.04 -8.87 6.62
CA TYR A 305 -34.77 -9.10 5.36
C TYR A 305 -35.06 -7.77 4.64
N GLY A 306 -34.16 -6.78 4.73
CA GLY A 306 -34.26 -5.52 4.01
C GLY A 306 -33.66 -5.67 2.62
N GLY A 307 -34.33 -5.11 1.60
CA GLY A 307 -33.80 -5.06 0.24
C GLY A 307 -32.38 -4.47 0.25
N SER A 308 -31.42 -5.17 -0.36
CA SER A 308 -30.04 -4.73 -0.34
C SER A 308 -29.91 -3.45 -1.17
N MET A 309 -29.34 -2.39 -0.59
CA MET A 309 -29.01 -1.17 -1.32
C MET A 309 -28.05 -1.46 -2.49
N ILE A 310 -27.26 -2.54 -2.43
CA ILE A 310 -26.52 -3.05 -3.59
C ILE A 310 -27.44 -3.30 -4.78
N GLN A 311 -28.61 -3.92 -4.57
CA GLN A 311 -29.56 -4.19 -5.66
C GLN A 311 -30.13 -2.89 -6.22
N PHE A 312 -30.37 -1.89 -5.38
CA PHE A 312 -30.81 -0.58 -5.84
C PHE A 312 -29.72 0.13 -6.65
N PHE A 313 -28.48 0.13 -6.17
CA PHE A 313 -27.34 0.69 -6.88
C PHE A 313 -26.92 -0.10 -8.11
N SER A 314 -27.37 -1.35 -8.30
CA SER A 314 -27.11 -2.12 -9.53
C SER A 314 -27.70 -1.45 -10.80
N GLN A 315 -28.66 -0.53 -10.62
CA GLN A 315 -29.21 0.29 -11.69
C GLN A 315 -28.22 1.35 -12.19
N LEU A 316 -27.17 1.65 -11.41
CA LEU A 316 -26.09 2.55 -11.78
C LEU A 316 -25.10 1.81 -12.67
N GLN A 317 -25.28 1.90 -13.98
CA GLN A 317 -24.32 1.39 -14.96
C GLN A 317 -23.25 2.44 -15.22
N ALA A 318 -22.17 2.39 -14.45
CA ALA A 318 -20.97 3.19 -14.66
C ALA A 318 -19.72 2.31 -14.56
N ASP A 319 -18.76 2.52 -15.47
CA ASP A 319 -17.55 1.69 -15.54
C ASP A 319 -16.65 1.85 -14.30
N ASN A 320 -16.70 3.02 -13.66
CA ASN A 320 -15.98 3.38 -12.44
C ASN A 320 -16.78 3.17 -11.16
N PHE A 321 -17.87 2.39 -11.21
CA PHE A 321 -18.67 2.08 -10.04
C PHE A 321 -18.60 0.61 -9.68
N GLN A 322 -18.39 0.31 -8.39
CA GLN A 322 -18.38 -1.05 -7.87
C GLN A 322 -19.08 -1.15 -6.53
N THR A 323 -20.00 -2.11 -6.42
CA THR A 323 -20.59 -2.51 -5.13
C THR A 323 -19.84 -3.70 -4.55
N VAL A 324 -19.57 -3.69 -3.26
CA VAL A 324 -18.94 -4.79 -2.52
C VAL A 324 -19.73 -5.11 -1.26
N GLN A 325 -19.72 -6.37 -0.84
CA GLN A 325 -20.38 -6.81 0.39
C GLN A 325 -19.33 -7.39 1.34
N ILE A 326 -19.26 -6.86 2.56
CA ILE A 326 -18.28 -7.27 3.57
C ILE A 326 -19.03 -7.92 4.73
N GLN A 327 -18.86 -9.23 4.92
CA GLN A 327 -19.53 -9.96 6.01
C GLN A 327 -18.54 -10.28 7.14
N LYS A 328 -17.31 -10.61 6.80
CA LYS A 328 -16.25 -10.99 7.74
C LYS A 328 -14.92 -10.32 7.38
N LYS A 329 -13.94 -10.42 8.28
CA LYS A 329 -12.63 -9.77 8.10
C LYS A 329 -11.90 -10.29 6.86
N GLU A 330 -12.10 -11.55 6.53
CA GLU A 330 -11.48 -12.23 5.39
C GLU A 330 -12.01 -11.71 4.04
N ASP A 331 -13.20 -11.09 4.02
CA ASP A 331 -13.80 -10.55 2.79
C ASP A 331 -13.21 -9.20 2.40
N ILE A 332 -12.51 -8.51 3.30
CA ILE A 332 -11.94 -7.19 3.05
C ILE A 332 -11.02 -7.22 1.83
N TRP A 333 -10.17 -8.24 1.74
CA TRP A 333 -9.18 -8.37 0.67
C TRP A 333 -9.79 -8.64 -0.72
N PRO A 334 -10.67 -9.65 -0.91
CA PRO A 334 -11.32 -9.84 -2.20
C PRO A 334 -12.19 -8.65 -2.59
N CYS A 335 -12.87 -8.00 -1.63
CA CYS A 335 -13.65 -6.78 -1.90
C CYS A 335 -12.74 -5.64 -2.36
N PHE A 336 -11.58 -5.47 -1.72
CA PHE A 336 -10.60 -4.46 -2.09
C PHE A 336 -10.07 -4.69 -3.51
N LYS A 337 -9.73 -5.94 -3.86
CA LYS A 337 -9.30 -6.29 -5.22
C LYS A 337 -10.41 -5.98 -6.24
N ALA A 338 -11.65 -6.40 -5.97
CA ALA A 338 -12.79 -6.16 -6.85
C ALA A 338 -13.04 -4.66 -7.05
N PHE A 339 -12.90 -3.86 -6.00
CA PHE A 339 -13.06 -2.42 -6.05
C PHE A 339 -12.03 -1.76 -6.99
N LEU A 340 -10.75 -2.13 -6.87
CA LEU A 340 -9.68 -1.53 -7.66
C LEU A 340 -9.67 -1.93 -9.14
N ILE A 341 -10.24 -3.08 -9.50
CA ILE A 341 -10.34 -3.53 -10.91
C ILE A 341 -11.17 -2.56 -11.75
N LYS A 342 -12.14 -1.87 -11.14
CA LYS A 342 -13.03 -0.92 -11.81
C LYS A 342 -12.47 0.48 -11.90
N ASP A 343 -11.23 0.72 -11.47
CA ASP A 343 -10.61 2.02 -11.67
C ASP A 343 -10.62 2.35 -13.17
N ARG A 344 -11.35 3.40 -13.53
CA ARG A 344 -11.51 3.79 -14.91
C ARG A 344 -10.19 4.38 -15.37
N ALA A 345 -9.47 3.61 -16.18
CA ALA A 345 -8.56 4.17 -17.16
C ALA A 345 -9.42 5.09 -18.04
N ARG A 346 -9.37 6.39 -17.77
CA ARG A 346 -9.82 7.37 -18.75
C ARG A 346 -8.72 7.29 -19.81
N GLU A 347 -8.92 6.42 -20.80
CA GLU A 347 -8.25 6.58 -22.09
C GLU A 347 -8.55 8.03 -22.51
N ASP A 348 -7.58 8.91 -22.35
CA ASP A 348 -7.66 10.26 -22.85
C ASP A 348 -7.88 10.13 -24.36
N ALA A 349 -9.12 10.43 -24.75
CA ALA A 349 -9.52 10.65 -26.11
C ALA A 349 -8.67 11.78 -26.70
N ALA A 350 -7.95 11.43 -27.77
CA ALA A 350 -7.40 12.29 -28.84
C ALA A 350 -6.30 13.30 -28.49
#